data_AF-F6GV31-F1
#
_entry.id   AF-F6GV31-F1
#
_cell.length_a   1.000
_cell.length_b   1.000
_cell.length_c   1.000
_cell.angle_alpha   90.00
_cell.angle_beta   90.00
_cell.angle_gamma   90.00
#
_symmetry.space_group_name_H-M   'P 1'
#
loop_
_entity.id
_entity.type
_entity.pdbx_description
1 polymer ?
#
loop_
_entity_poly.entity_id
_entity_poly.type
_entity_poly.pdbx_seq_one_letter_code
_entity_poly.pdbx_strand_id
1 'polypeptide(L)' 'MRKFDPWPVFFRREWNRNWPFLVGFAVTGIIITKRMPRSRPSFRGTRGGEFL' A
#
# COMPACT_ATOMS: atom_id res chain seq x y z
N MET A 1 25.53 32.72 11.55
CA MET A 1 24.84 32.55 10.25
C MET A 1 24.20 31.17 10.25
N ARG A 2 22.88 31.07 10.17
CA ARG A 2 22.18 29.78 10.13
C ARG A 2 22.51 29.16 8.77
N LYS A 3 23.36 28.12 8.75
CA LYS A 3 23.80 27.44 7.53
C LYS A 3 22.51 26.95 6.85
N PHE A 4 22.17 27.55 5.72
CA PHE A 4 21.09 27.06 4.90
C PHE A 4 21.56 25.71 4.37
N ASP A 5 20.99 24.63 4.89
CA ASP A 5 21.22 23.29 4.37
C ASP A 5 20.22 23.08 3.21
N PRO A 6 20.65 23.18 1.95
CA PRO A 6 19.74 23.04 0.81
C PRO A 6 19.20 21.62 0.67
N TRP A 7 19.93 20.64 1.22
CA TRP A 7 19.67 19.21 1.09
C TRP A 7 18.26 18.78 1.55
N PRO A 8 17.80 19.12 2.77
CA PRO A 8 16.43 18.84 3.19
C PRO A 8 15.38 19.55 2.34
N VAL A 9 15.68 20.70 1.73
CA VAL A 9 14.74 21.40 0.84
C VAL A 9 14.58 20.66 -0.49
N PHE A 10 15.69 20.23 -1.09
CA PHE A 10 15.65 19.42 -2.32
C PHE A 10 14.96 18.08 -2.11
N PHE A 11 15.31 17.36 -1.04
CA PHE A 11 14.66 16.09 -0.69
C PHE A 11 13.16 16.26 -0.46
N ARG A 12 12.75 17.29 0.28
CA ARG A 12 11.33 17.52 0.58
C ARG A 12 10.53 17.95 -0.65
N ARG A 13 11.16 18.63 -1.60
CA ARG A 13 10.54 19.05 -2.86
C ARG A 13 10.40 17.89 -3.85
N GLU A 14 11.45 17.08 -3.97
CA GLU A 14 11.45 15.90 -4.84
C GLU A 14 10.55 14.78 -4.27
N TRP A 15 10.58 14.58 -2.95
CA TRP A 15 9.69 13.64 -2.27
C TRP A 15 8.22 14.02 -2.47
N ASN A 16 7.86 15.31 -2.39
CA ASN A 16 6.49 15.77 -2.67
C ASN A 16 6.04 15.50 -4.12
N ARG A 17 6.96 15.50 -5.09
CA ARG A 17 6.65 15.25 -6.50
C ARG A 17 6.50 13.76 -6.82
N ASN A 18 7.31 12.90 -6.21
CA ASN A 18 7.28 11.45 -6.44
C ASN A 18 6.29 10.70 -5.52
N TRP A 19 5.93 11.29 -4.38
CA TRP A 19 4.92 10.74 -3.45
C TRP A 19 3.58 10.37 -4.11
N PRO A 20 2.93 11.21 -4.93
CA PRO A 20 1.68 10.84 -5.59
C PRO A 20 1.81 9.62 -6.51
N PHE A 21 2.98 9.38 -7.11
CA PHE A 21 3.22 8.18 -7.91
C PHE A 21 3.32 6.92 -7.04
N LEU A 22 4.02 6.97 -5.92
CA LEU A 22 4.12 5.85 -4.99
C LEU A 22 2.74 5.50 -4.38
N VAL A 23 2.00 6.53 -3.97
CA VAL A 23 0.64 6.37 -3.46
C VAL A 23 -0.28 5.81 -4.54
N GLY A 24 -0.24 6.36 -5.76
CA GLY A 24 -1.02 5.88 -6.90
C GLY A 24 -0.70 4.42 -7.26
N PHE A 25 0.56 4.04 -7.24
CA PHE A 25 1.01 2.66 -7.49
C PHE A 25 0.50 1.70 -6.40
N ALA A 26 0.63 2.06 -5.13
CA ALA A 26 0.13 1.25 -4.01
C ALA A 26 -1.39 1.09 -4.06
N VAL A 27 -2.12 2.19 -4.29
CA VAL A 27 -3.59 2.18 -4.41
C VAL A 27 -4.01 1.32 -5.60
N THR A 28 -3.35 1.45 -6.75
CA THR A 28 -3.61 0.63 -7.93
C THR A 28 -3.35 -0.85 -7.66
N GLY A 29 -2.26 -1.19 -6.98
CA GLY A 29 -1.95 -2.57 -6.58
C GLY A 29 -3.00 -3.16 -5.63
N ILE A 30 -3.53 -2.37 -4.68
CA ILE A 30 -4.62 -2.80 -3.78
C ILE A 30 -5.91 -3.00 -4.56
N ILE A 31 -6.26 -2.06 -5.45
CA ILE A 31 -7.45 -2.15 -6.30
C ILE A 31 -7.35 -3.40 -7.18
N ILE A 32 -6.22 -3.61 -7.87
CA ILE A 32 -5.99 -4.80 -8.69
C ILE A 32 -6.06 -6.05 -7.82
N THR A 33 -5.46 -6.09 -6.63
CA THR A 33 -5.55 -7.25 -5.74
C THR A 33 -6.99 -7.56 -5.29
N LYS A 34 -7.83 -6.52 -5.14
CA LYS A 34 -9.24 -6.65 -4.77
C LYS A 34 -10.18 -6.94 -5.94
N ARG A 35 -9.86 -6.42 -7.12
CA ARG A 35 -10.62 -6.56 -8.38
C ARG A 35 -10.20 -7.78 -9.18
N MET A 36 -8.97 -8.25 -9.00
CA MET A 36 -8.55 -9.57 -9.43
C MET A 36 -9.54 -10.51 -8.77
N PRO A 37 -10.29 -11.30 -9.55
CA PRO A 37 -11.15 -12.29 -8.98
C PRO A 37 -10.23 -13.24 -8.24
N ARG A 38 -10.14 -13.05 -6.92
CA ARG A 38 -9.68 -14.09 -6.02
C ARG A 38 -10.69 -15.19 -6.25
N SER A 39 -10.34 -16.12 -7.13
CA SER A 39 -10.72 -17.52 -7.01
C SER A 39 -10.62 -17.77 -5.52
N ARG A 40 -11.78 -17.80 -4.85
CA ARG A 40 -11.88 -17.76 -3.41
C ARG A 40 -10.84 -18.74 -2.87
N PRO A 41 -9.89 -18.36 -2.01
CA PRO A 41 -9.35 -19.37 -1.14
C PRO A 41 -10.56 -19.72 -0.27
N SER A 42 -11.25 -20.79 -0.65
CA SER A 42 -12.25 -21.47 0.16
C SER A 42 -11.54 -22.04 1.40
N PHE A 43 -10.97 -21.17 2.23
CA PHE A 43 -10.75 -21.44 3.63
C PHE A 43 -12.06 -21.11 4.34
N ARG A 44 -13.08 -21.89 3.98
CA ARG A 44 -14.20 -22.13 4.89
C ARG A 44 -13.60 -22.99 5.99
N GLY A 45 -13.09 -22.33 7.03
CA GLY A 45 -12.77 -23.00 8.29
C GLY A 45 -13.97 -23.85 8.67
N THR A 46 -13.75 -25.16 8.62
CA THR A 46 -14.63 -26.16 9.18
C THR A 46 -14.89 -25.74 10.62
N ARG A 47 -16.12 -25.28 10.86
CA ARG A 47 -16.64 -25.09 12.21
C ARG A 47 -16.43 -26.40 12.95
N GLY A 48 -15.60 -26.38 13.99
CA GLY A 48 -15.71 -27.37 15.05
C GLY A 48 -17.14 -27.31 15.58
N GLY A 49 -17.81 -28.45 15.59
CA GLY A 49 -19.17 -28.55 16.10
C GLY A 49 -20.00 -29.71 15.56
N GLU A 50 -19.41 -30.90 15.37
CA GLU A 50 -20.17 -32.16 15.24
C GLU A 50 -19.41 -33.25 16.02
N PHE A 51 -19.41 -33.09 17.35
CA PHE A 51 -19.33 -34.21 18.29
C PHE A 51 -20.78 -34.57 18.64
N LEU A 52 -21.40 -35.46 17.85
CA LEU A 52 -22.54 -36.31 18.21
C LEU A 52 -22.51 -37.56 17.33
#